data_AF-A0A497MTV9-F1
#
_entry.id   AF-A0A497MTV9-F1
#
_cell.length_a   1.000
_cell.length_b   1.000
_cell.length_c   1.000
_cell.angle_alpha   90.00
_cell.angle_beta   90.00
_cell.angle_gamma   90.00
#
_symmetry.space_group_name_H-M   'P 1'
#
loop_
_entity.id
_entity.type
_entity.pdbx_description
1 polymer ?
#
loop_
_entity_poly.entity_id
_entity_poly.type
_entity_poly.pdbx_seq_one_letter_code
_entity_poly.pdbx_strand_id
1 'polypeptide(L)'
;MKTGSIEKAKGFADQIHEYALKTKNRLAMAHAEMLKGMLSREEKDWENAILHFEKSLQLYKSLNAQKYFLPTFAELLYEYGLMYLGKNGEGDKEKAYSFLDQALKIYQKMDAKKKIEKIIAKKKFLTA
;
A
#
# COMPACT_ATOMS: atom_id res chain seq x y z
N MET A 1 12.81 4.61 20.39
CA MET A 1 12.09 3.32 20.17
C MET A 1 11.46 3.22 18.79
N LYS A 2 10.77 4.24 18.26
CA LYS A 2 10.14 4.20 16.91
C LYS A 2 11.16 4.03 15.76
N THR A 3 12.32 4.67 15.85
CA THR A 3 13.42 4.62 14.87
C THR A 3 13.98 3.21 14.68
N GLY A 4 14.26 2.49 15.77
CA GLY A 4 14.79 1.12 15.69
C GLY A 4 13.81 0.09 15.09
N SER A 5 12.51 0.34 15.13
CA SER A 5 11.51 -0.50 14.46
C SER A 5 11.43 -0.22 12.96
N ILE A 6 11.63 1.03 12.55
CA ILE A 6 11.66 1.45 11.14
C ILE A 6 12.90 0.89 10.45
N GLU A 7 14.08 0.96 11.08
CA GLU A 7 15.33 0.40 10.55
C GLU A 7 15.23 -1.11 10.32
N LYS A 8 14.62 -1.84 11.26
CA LYS A 8 14.37 -3.28 11.11
C LYS A 8 13.41 -3.57 9.95
N ALA A 9 12.32 -2.80 9.83
CA ALA A 9 11.37 -2.96 8.74
C ALA A 9 12.02 -2.67 7.37
N LYS A 10 12.92 -1.69 7.30
CA LYS A 10 13.74 -1.39 6.11
C LYS A 10 14.65 -2.56 5.74
N GLY A 11 15.38 -3.09 6.73
CA GLY A 11 16.22 -4.28 6.53
C GLY A 11 15.43 -5.48 5.98
N PHE A 12 14.24 -5.75 6.53
CA PHE A 12 13.37 -6.82 6.01
C PHE A 12 12.87 -6.54 4.60
N ALA A 13 12.46 -5.31 4.29
CA ALA A 13 12.00 -4.94 2.96
C ALA A 13 13.10 -5.12 1.90
N ASP A 14 14.35 -4.76 2.24
CA ASP A 14 15.50 -4.94 1.35
C ASP A 14 15.87 -6.41 1.15
N GLN A 15 15.84 -7.22 2.21
CA GLN A 15 16.07 -8.68 2.10
C GLN A 15 15.02 -9.36 1.21
N ILE A 16 13.74 -8.99 1.36
CA ILE A 16 12.67 -9.51 0.49
C ILE A 16 12.93 -9.09 -0.96
N HIS A 17 13.35 -7.85 -1.20
CA HIS A 17 13.64 -7.35 -2.53
C HIS A 17 14.81 -8.09 -3.18
N GLU A 18 15.93 -8.26 -2.48
CA GLU A 18 17.11 -8.97 -2.98
C GLU A 18 16.79 -10.44 -3.29
N TYR A 19 16.09 -11.13 -2.38
CA TYR A 19 15.64 -12.50 -2.60
C TYR A 19 14.69 -12.59 -3.81
N ALA A 20 13.75 -11.66 -3.93
CA ALA A 20 12.81 -11.63 -5.03
C ALA A 20 13.49 -11.42 -6.38
N LEU A 21 14.51 -10.54 -6.45
CA LEU A 21 15.35 -10.35 -7.63
C LEU A 21 16.09 -11.63 -8.01
N LYS A 22 16.74 -12.28 -7.04
CA LYS A 22 17.48 -13.54 -7.26
C LYS A 22 16.57 -14.66 -7.75
N THR A 23 15.35 -14.74 -7.24
CA THR A 23 14.37 -15.79 -7.57
C THR A 23 13.41 -15.42 -8.71
N LYS A 24 13.51 -14.20 -9.24
CA LYS A 24 12.55 -13.61 -10.20
C LYS A 24 11.09 -13.68 -9.73
N ASN A 25 10.86 -13.71 -8.40
CA ASN A 25 9.53 -13.78 -7.82
C ASN A 25 8.85 -12.41 -7.85
N ARG A 26 8.12 -12.14 -8.92
CA ARG A 26 7.45 -10.85 -9.15
C ARG A 26 6.42 -10.48 -8.08
N LEU A 27 5.78 -11.47 -7.43
CA LEU A 27 4.84 -11.21 -6.34
C LEU A 27 5.58 -10.68 -5.11
N ALA A 28 6.70 -11.31 -4.76
CA ALA A 28 7.56 -10.85 -3.68
C ALA A 28 8.18 -9.47 -3.98
N MET A 29 8.56 -9.21 -5.24
CA MET A 29 9.00 -7.87 -5.65
C MET A 29 7.90 -6.83 -5.44
N ALA A 30 6.67 -7.11 -5.88
CA ALA A 30 5.54 -6.21 -5.71
C ALA A 30 5.30 -5.89 -4.23
N HIS A 31 5.37 -6.91 -3.38
CA HIS A 31 5.20 -6.74 -1.94
C HIS A 31 6.35 -5.94 -1.31
N ALA A 32 7.60 -6.17 -1.72
CA ALA A 32 8.75 -5.41 -1.25
C ALA A 32 8.63 -3.91 -1.62
N GLU A 33 8.22 -3.60 -2.84
CA GLU A 33 7.96 -2.22 -3.27
C GLU A 33 6.85 -1.58 -2.43
N MET A 34 5.77 -2.29 -2.09
CA MET A 34 4.73 -1.78 -1.19
C MET A 34 5.29 -1.43 0.19
N LEU A 35 6.12 -2.30 0.78
CA LEU A 35 6.74 -2.06 2.08
C LEU A 35 7.70 -0.87 2.05
N LYS A 36 8.47 -0.70 0.98
CA LYS A 36 9.31 0.49 0.78
C LYS A 36 8.47 1.76 0.70
N GLY A 37 7.34 1.73 0.00
CA GLY A 37 6.39 2.84 -0.05
C GLY A 37 5.81 3.21 1.32
N MET A 38 5.46 2.21 2.14
CA MET A 38 5.02 2.42 3.52
C MET A 38 6.11 3.03 4.39
N LEU A 39 7.36 2.59 4.25
CA LEU A 39 8.49 3.14 5.01
C LEU A 39 8.77 4.60 4.65
N SER A 40 8.84 4.91 3.35
CA SER A 40 9.01 6.29 2.89
C SER A 40 7.86 7.19 3.37
N ARG A 41 6.62 6.68 3.41
CA ARG A 41 5.48 7.40 4.00
C ARG A 41 5.70 7.73 5.48
N GLU A 42 6.19 6.79 6.28
CA GLU A 42 6.48 7.05 7.71
C GLU A 42 7.60 8.10 7.90
N GLU A 43 8.54 8.16 6.96
CA GLU A 43 9.60 9.18 6.90
C GLU A 43 9.11 10.51 6.31
N LYS A 44 7.85 10.59 5.86
CA LYS A 44 7.25 11.71 5.09
C LYS A 44 7.99 12.04 3.78
N ASP A 45 8.73 11.07 3.25
CA ASP A 45 9.32 11.13 1.92
C ASP A 45 8.25 10.74 0.88
N TRP A 46 7.40 11.71 0.56
CA TRP A 46 6.23 11.48 -0.29
C TRP A 46 6.60 11.08 -1.72
N GLU A 47 7.70 11.59 -2.25
CA GLU A 47 8.15 11.31 -3.61
C GLU A 47 8.59 9.84 -3.74
N ASN A 48 9.43 9.37 -2.82
CA ASN A 48 9.82 7.96 -2.80
C ASN A 48 8.64 7.04 -2.42
N ALA A 49 7.75 7.48 -1.55
CA ALA A 49 6.54 6.72 -1.24
C ALA A 49 5.70 6.47 -2.50
N ILE A 50 5.41 7.52 -3.28
CA ILE A 50 4.68 7.44 -4.54
C ILE A 50 5.40 6.51 -5.52
N LEU A 51 6.71 6.70 -5.71
CA LEU A 51 7.52 5.88 -6.62
C LEU A 51 7.40 4.39 -6.31
N HIS A 52 7.53 4.02 -5.05
CA HIS A 52 7.47 2.63 -4.60
C HIS A 52 6.05 2.04 -4.66
N PHE A 53 5.02 2.81 -4.29
CA PHE A 53 3.64 2.36 -4.44
C PHE A 53 3.24 2.15 -5.91
N GLU A 54 3.66 3.02 -6.83
CA GLU A 54 3.39 2.85 -8.27
C GLU A 54 4.10 1.61 -8.86
N LYS A 55 5.37 1.39 -8.48
CA LYS A 55 6.09 0.16 -8.88
C LYS A 55 5.38 -1.10 -8.38
N SER A 56 4.95 -1.09 -7.12
CA SER A 56 4.17 -2.19 -6.54
C SER A 56 2.86 -2.41 -7.31
N LEU A 57 2.11 -1.35 -7.59
CA LEU A 57 0.84 -1.39 -8.31
C LEU A 57 1.01 -1.95 -9.73
N GLN A 58 2.04 -1.51 -10.45
CA GLN A 58 2.36 -2.01 -11.79
C GLN A 58 2.68 -3.51 -11.76
N LEU A 59 3.49 -3.95 -10.81
CA LEU A 59 3.85 -5.37 -10.67
C LEU A 59 2.63 -6.23 -10.33
N TYR A 60 1.81 -5.84 -9.34
CA TYR A 60 0.59 -6.57 -9.02
C TYR A 60 -0.41 -6.62 -10.19
N LYS A 61 -0.60 -5.52 -10.93
CA LYS A 61 -1.43 -5.50 -12.14
C LYS A 61 -0.90 -6.48 -13.20
N SER A 62 0.41 -6.53 -13.40
CA SER A 62 1.04 -7.45 -14.36
C SER A 62 0.87 -8.93 -13.99
N LEU A 63 0.55 -9.22 -12.72
CA LEU A 63 0.28 -10.56 -12.20
C LEU A 63 -1.23 -10.88 -12.14
N ASN A 64 -2.09 -9.99 -12.64
CA ASN A 64 -3.54 -10.06 -12.48
C ASN A 64 -3.97 -10.25 -11.01
N ALA A 65 -3.28 -9.57 -10.08
CA ALA A 65 -3.54 -9.65 -8.65
C ALA A 65 -4.95 -9.20 -8.26
N GLN A 66 -5.54 -8.30 -9.04
CA GLN A 66 -6.95 -7.91 -8.93
C GLN A 66 -7.94 -9.07 -9.13
N LYS A 67 -7.49 -10.23 -9.62
CA LYS A 67 -8.28 -11.45 -9.78
C LYS A 67 -7.81 -12.58 -8.84
N TYR A 68 -6.50 -12.80 -8.75
CA TYR A 68 -5.94 -13.99 -8.08
C TYR A 68 -5.36 -13.72 -6.69
N PHE A 69 -5.03 -12.47 -6.38
CA PHE A 69 -4.36 -12.08 -5.13
C PHE A 69 -5.11 -10.91 -4.47
N LEU A 70 -6.43 -11.08 -4.36
CA LEU A 70 -7.35 -10.06 -3.83
C LEU A 70 -6.93 -9.47 -2.46
N PRO A 71 -6.53 -10.27 -1.45
CA PRO A 71 -6.17 -9.72 -0.15
C PRO A 71 -4.97 -8.77 -0.22
N THR A 72 -3.89 -9.18 -0.90
CA THR A 72 -2.67 -8.39 -1.02
C THR A 72 -2.86 -7.17 -1.92
N PHE A 73 -3.67 -7.30 -2.98
CA PHE A 73 -3.99 -6.17 -3.84
C PHE A 73 -4.85 -5.13 -3.12
N ALA A 74 -5.82 -5.55 -2.32
CA ALA A 74 -6.62 -4.65 -1.49
C ALA A 74 -5.76 -3.94 -0.43
N GLU A 75 -4.76 -4.63 0.14
CA GLU A 75 -3.84 -4.00 1.10
C GLU A 75 -2.96 -2.93 0.45
N LEU A 76 -2.42 -3.20 -0.74
CA LEU A 76 -1.69 -2.19 -1.50
C LEU A 76 -2.54 -0.93 -1.72
N LEU A 77 -3.76 -1.10 -2.21
CA LEU A 77 -4.67 0.02 -2.46
C LEU A 77 -5.00 0.78 -1.17
N TYR A 78 -5.20 0.07 -0.07
CA TYR A 78 -5.43 0.69 1.23
C TYR A 78 -4.24 1.54 1.69
N GLU A 79 -3.04 0.97 1.70
CA GLU A 79 -1.82 1.66 2.17
C GLU A 79 -1.44 2.84 1.27
N TYR A 80 -1.67 2.71 -0.04
CA TYR A 80 -1.44 3.80 -0.99
C TYR A 80 -2.46 4.93 -0.79
N GLY A 81 -3.73 4.59 -0.53
CA GLY A 81 -4.74 5.56 -0.14
C GLY A 81 -4.35 6.31 1.14
N LEU A 82 -3.86 5.60 2.17
CA LEU A 82 -3.37 6.22 3.40
C LEU A 82 -2.16 7.14 3.17
N MET A 83 -1.30 6.85 2.20
CA MET A 83 -0.18 7.73 1.85
C MET A 83 -0.70 9.09 1.39
N TYR A 84 -1.66 9.11 0.46
CA TYR A 84 -2.26 10.36 -0.01
C TYR A 84 -3.00 11.12 1.10
N LEU A 85 -3.63 10.42 2.07
CA LEU A 85 -4.17 11.06 3.27
C LEU A 85 -3.11 11.73 4.14
N GLY A 86 -1.95 11.08 4.29
CA GLY A 86 -0.84 11.61 5.07
C GLY A 86 -0.18 12.82 4.39
N LYS A 87 -0.05 12.78 3.06
CA LYS A 87 0.52 13.85 2.25
C LYS A 87 -0.38 15.11 2.27
N ASN A 88 -1.69 14.94 2.14
CA ASN A 88 -2.72 15.98 2.31
C ASN A 88 -2.48 17.27 1.50
N GLY A 89 -1.95 17.14 0.28
CA GLY A 89 -1.85 18.24 -0.69
C GLY A 89 -3.10 18.40 -1.54
N GLU A 90 -3.07 19.36 -2.47
CA GLU A 90 -4.13 19.58 -3.44
C GLU A 90 -4.33 18.34 -4.34
N GLY A 91 -5.57 17.87 -4.46
CA GLY A 91 -5.92 16.67 -5.24
C GLY A 91 -5.60 15.34 -4.56
N ASP A 92 -4.92 15.33 -3.41
CA ASP A 92 -4.55 14.09 -2.73
C ASP A 92 -5.74 13.44 -2.02
N LYS A 93 -6.70 14.22 -1.55
CA LYS A 93 -7.93 13.68 -0.93
C LYS A 93 -8.72 12.84 -1.93
N GLU A 94 -8.87 13.31 -3.16
CA GLU A 94 -9.56 12.62 -4.25
C GLU A 94 -8.84 11.32 -4.62
N LYS A 95 -7.50 11.34 -4.70
CA LYS A 95 -6.70 10.14 -4.93
C LYS A 95 -6.85 9.14 -3.79
N ALA A 96 -6.75 9.59 -2.54
CA ALA A 96 -6.95 8.75 -1.38
C ALA A 96 -8.33 8.08 -1.39
N TYR A 97 -9.37 8.85 -1.70
CA TYR A 97 -10.73 8.33 -1.85
C TYR A 97 -10.81 7.22 -2.90
N SER A 98 -10.25 7.45 -4.09
CA SER A 98 -10.26 6.48 -5.18
C SER A 98 -9.61 5.16 -4.79
N PHE A 99 -8.44 5.21 -4.14
CA PHE A 99 -7.74 4.01 -3.70
C PHE A 99 -8.46 3.28 -2.57
N LEU A 100 -8.94 4.02 -1.56
CA LEU A 100 -9.69 3.44 -0.45
C LEU A 100 -11.02 2.83 -0.89
N ASP A 101 -11.69 3.41 -1.88
CA ASP A 101 -12.93 2.85 -2.44
C ASP A 101 -12.71 1.53 -3.18
N GLN A 102 -11.62 1.44 -3.94
CA GLN A 102 -11.23 0.18 -4.60
C GLN A 102 -10.88 -0.90 -3.57
N ALA A 103 -10.10 -0.57 -2.54
CA ALA A 103 -9.80 -1.50 -1.45
C ALA A 103 -11.08 -1.96 -0.73
N LEU A 104 -12.00 -1.03 -0.43
CA LEU A 104 -13.27 -1.33 0.22
C LEU A 104 -14.11 -2.34 -0.58
N LYS A 105 -14.24 -2.14 -1.89
CA LYS A 105 -15.00 -3.06 -2.77
C LYS A 105 -14.45 -4.48 -2.71
N ILE A 106 -13.12 -4.65 -2.67
CA ILE A 106 -12.51 -5.97 -2.57
C ILE A 106 -12.76 -6.57 -1.18
N TYR A 107 -12.54 -5.80 -0.12
CA TYR A 107 -12.76 -6.27 1.24
C TYR A 107 -14.23 -6.62 1.53
N GLN A 108 -15.19 -5.93 0.92
CA GLN A 108 -16.61 -6.28 0.95
C GLN A 108 -16.89 -7.64 0.29
N LYS A 109 -16.31 -7.91 -0.90
CA LYS A 109 -16.44 -9.20 -1.57
C LYS A 109 -15.88 -10.37 -0.76
N MET A 110 -14.93 -10.09 0.13
CA MET A 110 -14.27 -11.07 1.00
C MET A 110 -14.87 -11.16 2.41
N ASP A 111 -15.92 -10.40 2.73
CA ASP A 111 -16.48 -10.23 4.09
C ASP A 111 -15.42 -9.90 5.16
N ALA A 112 -14.42 -9.07 4.80
CA ALA A 112 -13.33 -8.68 5.68
C ALA A 112 -13.74 -7.54 6.63
N LYS A 113 -14.69 -7.82 7.54
CA LYS A 113 -15.36 -6.82 8.41
C LYS A 113 -14.43 -5.81 9.08
N LYS A 114 -13.35 -6.28 9.71
CA LYS A 114 -12.35 -5.40 10.37
C LYS A 114 -11.65 -4.43 9.41
N LYS A 115 -11.40 -4.84 8.16
CA LYS A 115 -10.78 -3.99 7.13
C LYS A 115 -11.80 -2.98 6.59
N ILE A 116 -13.04 -3.42 6.38
CA ILE A 116 -14.17 -2.56 5.98
C ILE A 116 -14.37 -1.43 6.99
N GLU A 117 -14.48 -1.75 8.27
CA GLU A 117 -14.65 -0.75 9.36
C GLU A 117 -13.52 0.28 9.38
N LYS A 118 -12.26 -0.18 9.25
CA LYS A 118 -11.10 0.72 9.18
C LYS A 118 -11.19 1.70 8.01
N ILE A 119 -11.54 1.22 6.82
CA ILE A 119 -11.66 2.09 5.63
C ILE A 119 -12.80 3.08 5.81
N ILE A 120 -13.97 2.64 6.29
CA ILE A 120 -15.12 3.53 6.54
C ILE A 120 -14.74 4.63 7.53
N ALA A 121 -14.04 4.28 8.62
CA ALA A 121 -13.55 5.26 9.58
C ALA A 121 -12.62 6.29 8.92
N LYS A 122 -11.67 5.85 8.08
CA LYS A 122 -10.75 6.76 7.36
C LYS A 122 -11.47 7.66 6.36
N LYS A 123 -12.46 7.13 5.62
CA LYS A 123 -13.26 7.92 4.66
C LYS A 123 -14.11 8.98 5.36
N LYS A 124 -14.66 8.70 6.56
CA LYS A 124 -15.45 9.69 7.31
C LYS A 124 -14.68 10.96 7.66
N PHE A 125 -13.38 10.85 7.96
CA PHE A 125 -12.52 12.01 8.24
C PHE A 125 -12.25 12.90 7.02
N LEU A 126 -12.60 12.44 5.82
CA LEU A 126 -12.37 13.18 4.58
C LEU A 126 -13.62 13.87 4.04
N THR A 127 -14.81 13.46 4.49
CA THR A 127 -16.11 14.08 4.15
C THR A 127 -16.56 15.13 5.16
N ALA A 128 -15.91 15.20 6.31
CA ALA A 128 -16.19 16.18 7.36
C ALA A 128 -15.32 17.43 7.17
#